data_AF-A0A7L2XS26-F1
#
_entry.id   AF-A0A7L2XS26-F1
#
_cell.length_a   1.000
_cell.length_b   1.000
_cell.length_c   1.000
_cell.angle_alpha   90.00
_cell.angle_beta   90.00
_cell.angle_gamma   90.00
#
_symmetry.space_group_name_H-M   'P 1'
#
loop_
_entity.id
_entity.type
_entity.pdbx_description
1 polymer ?
#
loop_
_entity_poly.entity_id
_entity_poly.type
_entity_poly.pdbx_seq_one_letter_code
_entity_poly.pdbx_strand_id
1 'polypeptide(L)'
;TMLPLLLLLLPAAHAIVELPYTPVLTKTPPLEGLTTASTFVLDQPRCVFGGYDNADIWLVVALDQAFSTFNNTAQPGTPETSFQGFPDPVSAYMTLNATLANYPCPKPAGDITVLRVGSETSCAQDEARPTCNGPLPGPGPYRVKFLALQGSEPVAETAWSAPITLRTAKSPSSISTTESGHSAGMIAITTILSILFAILLAGLVAMLVFWGSESCGGSGTFTKPESVTVRRYNTHHVYDQPAARL
;
A
#
# COMPACT_ATOMS: atom_id res chain seq x y z
N THR A 1 -58.02 50.18 -12.23
CA THR A 1 -57.79 49.26 -11.08
C THR A 1 -57.36 47.91 -11.62
N MET A 2 -56.05 47.71 -11.83
CA MET A 2 -55.48 46.46 -12.38
C MET A 2 -54.22 46.12 -11.59
N LEU A 3 -54.40 45.76 -10.31
CA LEU A 3 -53.33 45.29 -9.44
C LEU A 3 -53.81 44.13 -8.54
N PRO A 4 -54.18 42.97 -9.11
CA PRO A 4 -54.04 41.75 -8.31
C PRO A 4 -53.59 40.51 -9.10
N LEU A 5 -52.79 40.65 -10.18
CA LEU A 5 -52.28 39.47 -10.90
C LEU A 5 -50.74 39.36 -10.99
N LEU A 6 -49.99 40.32 -10.43
CA LEU A 6 -48.53 40.35 -10.50
C LEU A 6 -47.85 39.79 -9.22
N LEU A 7 -48.48 38.82 -8.55
CA LEU A 7 -47.95 38.18 -7.34
C LEU A 7 -47.77 36.66 -7.46
N LEU A 8 -48.04 36.07 -8.64
CA LEU A 8 -47.94 34.62 -8.89
C LEU A 8 -46.65 34.18 -9.60
N LEU A 9 -45.67 35.07 -9.76
CA LEU A 9 -44.38 34.78 -10.42
C LEU A 9 -43.17 35.02 -9.49
N LEU A 10 -43.37 34.94 -8.18
CA LEU A 10 -42.24 34.78 -7.27
C LEU A 10 -41.78 33.32 -7.34
N PRO A 11 -40.58 33.01 -7.88
CA PRO A 11 -40.02 31.69 -7.65
C PRO A 11 -39.97 31.51 -6.14
N ALA A 12 -40.56 30.44 -5.63
CA ALA A 12 -40.35 30.04 -4.26
C ALA A 12 -38.84 29.83 -4.09
N ALA A 13 -38.16 30.79 -3.48
CA ALA A 13 -36.78 30.67 -3.09
C ALA A 13 -36.74 29.60 -2.01
N HIS A 14 -36.54 28.35 -2.42
CA HIS A 14 -36.31 27.25 -1.49
C HIS A 14 -34.93 27.51 -0.90
N ALA A 15 -34.90 27.98 0.35
CA ALA A 15 -33.66 28.13 1.08
C ALA A 15 -33.06 26.73 1.31
N ILE A 16 -31.76 26.60 1.08
CA ILE A 16 -31.01 25.38 1.37
C ILE A 16 -31.09 25.13 2.88
N VAL A 17 -31.42 23.90 3.28
CA VAL A 17 -31.51 23.53 4.69
C VAL A 17 -30.13 23.16 5.24
N GLU A 18 -29.70 23.80 6.32
CA GLU A 18 -28.46 23.44 7.03
C GLU A 18 -28.73 22.30 8.03
N LEU A 19 -28.02 21.19 7.86
CA LEU A 19 -28.11 20.01 8.71
C LEU A 19 -27.09 20.10 9.86
N PRO A 20 -27.45 19.67 11.08
CA PRO A 20 -26.58 19.71 12.26
C PRO A 20 -25.54 18.57 12.23
N TYR A 21 -24.74 18.52 11.17
CA TYR A 21 -23.66 17.58 10.98
C TYR A 21 -22.40 18.32 10.52
N THR A 22 -21.24 17.87 11.00
CA THR A 22 -19.94 18.37 10.59
C THR A 22 -19.09 17.19 10.17
N PRO A 23 -18.60 17.13 8.92
CA PRO A 23 -17.70 16.06 8.51
C PRO A 23 -16.42 16.07 9.34
N VAL A 24 -15.99 14.88 9.74
CA VAL A 24 -14.78 14.69 10.54
C VAL A 24 -13.94 13.54 9.97
N LEU A 25 -12.65 13.60 10.22
CA LEU A 25 -11.75 12.47 9.97
C LEU A 25 -12.19 11.27 10.82
N THR A 26 -12.15 10.08 10.23
CA THR A 26 -12.57 8.85 10.93
C THR A 26 -11.72 8.59 12.15
N LYS A 27 -12.39 8.41 13.29
CA LYS A 27 -11.74 8.05 14.56
C LYS A 27 -11.89 6.58 14.91
N THR A 28 -12.91 5.90 14.38
CA THR A 28 -13.23 4.52 14.76
C THR A 28 -13.65 3.69 13.56
N PRO A 29 -12.91 2.61 13.22
CA PRO A 29 -11.70 2.12 13.91
C PRO A 29 -10.50 3.07 13.78
N PRO A 30 -9.46 2.93 14.62
CA PRO A 30 -8.20 3.66 14.42
C PRO A 30 -7.56 3.24 13.10
N LEU A 31 -7.19 4.22 12.27
CA LEU A 31 -6.61 4.00 10.95
C LEU A 31 -5.25 4.68 10.85
N GLU A 32 -4.20 3.91 10.58
CA GLU A 32 -2.85 4.45 10.29
C GLU A 32 -2.87 5.36 9.06
N GLY A 33 -3.65 4.98 8.05
CA GLY A 33 -3.83 5.68 6.77
C GLY A 33 -4.92 6.77 6.80
N LEU A 34 -5.17 7.41 7.94
CA LEU A 34 -6.18 8.46 8.10
C LEU A 34 -5.94 9.66 7.16
N THR A 35 -4.66 10.04 7.01
CA THR A 35 -4.18 11.03 6.05
C THR A 35 -2.90 10.52 5.41
N THR A 36 -2.79 10.60 4.09
CA THR A 36 -1.57 10.32 3.32
C THR A 36 -1.08 11.62 2.67
N ALA A 37 -0.19 11.53 1.67
CA ALA A 37 0.24 12.69 0.89
C ALA A 37 -0.81 13.23 -0.08
N SER A 38 -1.83 12.43 -0.40
CA SER A 38 -2.83 12.78 -1.42
C SER A 38 -4.25 12.34 -1.07
N THR A 39 -4.47 11.79 0.13
CA THR A 39 -5.78 11.26 0.54
C THR A 39 -6.05 11.51 2.02
N PHE A 40 -7.32 11.60 2.37
CA PHE A 40 -7.77 11.53 3.76
C PHE A 40 -9.04 10.69 3.88
N VAL A 41 -9.38 10.29 5.10
CA VAL A 41 -10.49 9.39 5.38
C VAL A 41 -11.49 10.06 6.33
N LEU A 42 -12.73 10.21 5.86
CA LEU A 42 -13.86 10.78 6.61
C LEU A 42 -14.81 9.69 7.10
N ASP A 43 -15.54 10.02 8.17
CA ASP A 43 -16.75 9.28 8.50
C ASP A 43 -17.80 9.43 7.39
N GLN A 44 -18.44 8.32 7.04
CA GLN A 44 -19.55 8.34 6.09
C GLN A 44 -20.73 9.11 6.69
N PRO A 45 -21.48 9.91 5.90
CA PRO A 45 -22.59 10.74 6.40
C PRO A 45 -23.87 9.91 6.65
N ARG A 46 -23.73 8.80 7.39
CA ARG A 46 -24.84 7.90 7.76
C ARG A 46 -25.79 8.62 8.71
N CYS A 47 -27.08 8.40 8.52
CA CYS A 47 -28.14 8.98 9.36
C CYS A 47 -28.20 10.53 9.31
N VAL A 48 -27.57 11.18 8.32
CA VAL A 48 -27.58 12.65 8.17
C VAL A 48 -28.71 13.12 7.25
N PHE A 49 -28.91 12.42 6.12
CA PHE A 49 -29.77 12.86 5.03
C PHE A 49 -31.14 12.15 4.95
N GLY A 50 -31.66 11.61 6.06
CA GLY A 50 -32.85 10.74 6.06
C GLY A 50 -34.17 11.36 5.57
N GLY A 51 -34.22 12.67 5.30
CA GLY A 51 -35.35 13.37 4.67
C GLY A 51 -35.13 13.72 3.19
N TYR A 52 -34.03 13.27 2.60
CA TYR A 52 -33.58 13.64 1.25
C TYR A 52 -33.38 12.41 0.35
N ASP A 53 -34.33 11.47 0.38
CA ASP A 53 -34.21 10.18 -0.30
C ASP A 53 -34.03 10.27 -1.82
N ASN A 54 -34.50 11.37 -2.43
CA ASN A 54 -34.43 11.61 -3.87
C ASN A 54 -33.24 12.50 -4.26
N ALA A 55 -32.35 12.82 -3.33
CA ALA A 55 -31.20 13.69 -3.57
C ALA A 55 -29.91 12.89 -3.74
N ASP A 56 -29.06 13.36 -4.65
CA ASP A 56 -27.67 12.95 -4.75
C ASP A 56 -26.85 13.73 -3.72
N ILE A 57 -26.10 13.00 -2.91
CA ILE A 57 -25.21 13.52 -1.88
C ILE A 57 -23.82 13.65 -2.49
N TRP A 58 -23.33 14.88 -2.54
CA TRP A 58 -22.02 15.23 -3.05
C TRP A 58 -21.10 15.67 -1.92
N LEU A 59 -19.81 15.31 -2.03
CA LEU A 59 -18.77 15.87 -1.20
C LEU A 59 -18.13 17.06 -1.91
N VAL A 60 -18.21 18.23 -1.28
CA VAL A 60 -17.42 19.40 -1.68
C VAL A 60 -16.07 19.34 -1.00
N VAL A 61 -15.00 19.47 -1.78
CA VAL A 61 -13.63 19.57 -1.27
C VAL A 61 -13.06 20.91 -1.71
N ALA A 62 -12.71 21.76 -0.75
CA ALA A 62 -12.24 23.12 -0.99
C ALA A 62 -10.89 23.37 -0.32
N LEU A 63 -10.13 24.34 -0.84
CA LEU A 63 -9.01 24.93 -0.12
C LEU A 63 -9.52 25.70 1.11
N ASP A 64 -8.79 25.62 2.22
CA ASP A 64 -9.14 26.31 3.46
C ASP A 64 -9.29 27.84 3.32
N GLN A 65 -8.63 28.45 2.33
CA GLN A 65 -8.74 29.88 2.06
C GLN A 65 -9.96 30.29 1.23
N ALA A 66 -10.66 29.32 0.59
CA ALA A 66 -11.71 29.59 -0.39
C ALA A 66 -13.08 28.98 -0.02
N PHE A 67 -13.17 28.25 1.10
CA PHE A 67 -14.42 27.56 1.48
C PHE A 67 -15.60 28.53 1.70
N SER A 68 -15.34 29.74 2.21
CA SER A 68 -16.38 30.72 2.53
C SER A 68 -17.01 31.37 1.30
N THR A 69 -16.34 31.29 0.14
CA THR A 69 -16.83 31.86 -1.13
C THR A 69 -17.39 30.81 -2.07
N PHE A 70 -17.50 29.55 -1.63
CA PHE A 70 -18.04 28.47 -2.44
C PHE A 70 -19.51 28.70 -2.78
N ASN A 71 -19.86 28.58 -4.07
CA ASN A 71 -21.23 28.70 -4.52
C ASN A 71 -21.97 27.36 -4.44
N ASN A 72 -22.95 27.25 -3.54
CA ASN A 72 -23.76 26.04 -3.38
C ASN A 72 -24.67 25.73 -4.57
N THR A 73 -24.94 26.70 -5.44
CA THR A 73 -25.74 26.46 -6.66
C THR A 73 -24.88 25.95 -7.82
N ALA A 74 -23.56 25.82 -7.64
CA ALA A 74 -22.69 25.30 -8.68
C ALA A 74 -22.96 23.81 -8.91
N GLN A 75 -23.13 23.43 -10.17
CA GLN A 75 -23.42 22.04 -10.52
C GLN A 75 -22.13 21.20 -10.48
N PRO A 76 -22.17 19.93 -10.01
CA PRO A 76 -21.01 19.03 -10.03
C PRO A 76 -20.46 18.82 -11.43
N GLY A 77 -19.13 18.85 -11.55
CA GLY A 77 -18.43 18.54 -12.80
C GLY A 77 -18.42 19.64 -13.86
N THR A 78 -18.90 20.84 -13.52
CA THR A 78 -18.74 22.04 -14.35
C THR A 78 -17.31 22.57 -14.26
N PRO A 79 -16.87 23.50 -15.14
CA PRO A 79 -15.55 24.11 -15.03
C PRO A 79 -15.27 24.74 -13.65
N GLU A 80 -16.31 25.16 -12.92
CA GLU A 80 -16.21 25.77 -11.58
C GLU A 80 -16.08 24.76 -10.43
N THR A 81 -16.37 23.47 -10.67
CA THR A 81 -16.39 22.42 -9.64
C THR A 81 -15.72 21.12 -10.07
N SER A 82 -14.98 21.15 -11.18
CA SER A 82 -14.26 19.98 -11.71
C SER A 82 -12.99 19.69 -10.91
N PHE A 83 -12.69 18.40 -10.74
CA PHE A 83 -11.43 17.94 -10.15
C PHE A 83 -10.21 18.38 -10.99
N GLN A 84 -10.32 18.39 -12.32
CA GLN A 84 -9.18 18.70 -13.20
C GLN A 84 -8.70 20.14 -13.09
N GLY A 85 -9.58 21.07 -12.72
CA GLY A 85 -9.22 22.46 -12.45
C GLY A 85 -8.72 22.71 -11.02
N PHE A 86 -8.74 21.70 -10.14
CA PHE A 86 -8.34 21.85 -8.74
C PHE A 86 -6.83 21.61 -8.57
N PRO A 87 -6.08 22.48 -7.85
CA PRO A 87 -6.54 23.58 -7.00
C PRO A 87 -6.48 24.97 -7.67
N ASP A 88 -6.03 25.03 -8.92
CA ASP A 88 -5.86 26.25 -9.73
C ASP A 88 -6.21 25.89 -11.19
N PRO A 89 -7.16 26.58 -11.85
CA PRO A 89 -7.82 27.82 -11.45
C PRO A 89 -8.98 27.67 -10.45
N VAL A 90 -9.33 26.44 -10.05
CA VAL A 90 -10.53 26.16 -9.26
C VAL A 90 -10.19 25.83 -7.81
N SER A 91 -10.72 26.58 -6.85
CA SER A 91 -10.40 26.39 -5.43
C SER A 91 -11.27 25.37 -4.69
N ALA A 92 -12.26 24.76 -5.36
CA ALA A 92 -13.11 23.71 -4.82
C ALA A 92 -13.67 22.81 -5.91
N TYR A 93 -13.82 21.52 -5.64
CA TYR A 93 -14.45 20.58 -6.56
C TYR A 93 -15.50 19.72 -5.85
N MET A 94 -16.38 19.11 -6.64
CA MET A 94 -17.40 18.18 -6.15
C MET A 94 -17.10 16.75 -6.61
N THR A 95 -17.23 15.81 -5.68
CA THR A 95 -16.97 14.39 -5.94
C THR A 95 -17.87 13.49 -5.09
N LEU A 96 -17.70 12.17 -5.24
CA LEU A 96 -18.38 11.13 -4.46
C LEU A 96 -19.90 11.24 -4.54
N ASN A 97 -20.43 11.24 -5.78
CA ASN A 97 -21.87 11.15 -6.05
C ASN A 97 -22.45 9.89 -5.40
N ALA A 98 -23.14 10.06 -4.29
CA ALA A 98 -23.69 8.98 -3.50
C ALA A 98 -25.16 9.22 -3.22
N THR A 99 -25.89 8.14 -2.96
CA THR A 99 -27.26 8.18 -2.47
C THR A 99 -27.31 7.67 -1.02
N LEU A 100 -28.44 7.81 -0.35
CA LEU A 100 -28.64 7.22 0.98
C LEU A 100 -28.40 5.71 1.01
N ALA A 101 -28.66 5.01 -0.10
CA ALA A 101 -28.43 3.57 -0.22
C ALA A 101 -26.94 3.20 -0.13
N ASN A 102 -26.03 4.12 -0.45
CA ASN A 102 -24.59 3.91 -0.28
C ASN A 102 -24.16 3.98 1.21
N TYR A 103 -24.96 4.62 2.06
CA TYR A 103 -24.66 4.85 3.48
C TYR A 103 -25.82 4.43 4.39
N PRO A 104 -26.19 3.13 4.43
CA PRO A 104 -27.33 2.66 5.20
C PRO A 104 -27.21 3.00 6.70
N CYS A 105 -28.35 3.27 7.35
CA CYS A 105 -28.43 3.60 8.76
C CYS A 105 -29.23 2.51 9.50
N PRO A 106 -28.73 1.89 10.59
CA PRO A 106 -27.45 2.16 11.26
C PRO A 106 -26.25 1.55 10.52
N LYS A 107 -25.03 1.94 10.93
CA LYS A 107 -23.78 1.32 10.48
C LYS A 107 -23.83 -0.20 10.72
N PRO A 108 -23.51 -1.05 9.71
CA PRO A 108 -23.38 -2.49 9.91
C PRO A 108 -22.33 -2.83 10.95
N ALA A 109 -22.64 -3.79 11.83
CA ALA A 109 -21.72 -4.25 12.85
C ALA A 109 -20.55 -5.02 12.22
N GLY A 110 -19.32 -4.76 12.67
CA GLY A 110 -18.11 -5.45 12.20
C GLY A 110 -17.46 -4.85 10.94
N ASP A 111 -18.16 -3.98 10.20
CA ASP A 111 -17.63 -3.40 8.96
C ASP A 111 -16.80 -2.13 9.21
N ILE A 112 -15.69 -2.03 8.47
CA ILE A 112 -14.90 -0.79 8.36
C ILE A 112 -15.55 0.09 7.30
N THR A 113 -16.46 0.95 7.73
CA THR A 113 -17.20 1.87 6.84
C THR A 113 -16.56 3.25 6.87
N VAL A 114 -15.87 3.62 5.81
CA VAL A 114 -15.20 4.93 5.68
C VAL A 114 -15.42 5.56 4.33
N LEU A 115 -15.24 6.87 4.25
CA LEU A 115 -15.26 7.63 3.00
C LEU A 115 -13.85 8.16 2.72
N ARG A 116 -13.15 7.52 1.78
CA ARG A 116 -11.79 7.91 1.40
C ARG A 116 -11.83 8.95 0.28
N VAL A 117 -11.29 10.14 0.55
CA VAL A 117 -11.14 11.21 -0.44
C VAL A 117 -9.80 11.08 -1.13
N GLY A 118 -9.79 11.20 -2.46
CA GLY A 118 -8.64 11.11 -3.33
C GLY A 118 -8.20 9.69 -3.73
N SER A 119 -9.10 8.70 -3.67
CA SER A 119 -8.76 7.30 -3.94
C SER A 119 -8.67 6.92 -5.41
N GLU A 120 -9.21 7.71 -6.33
CA GLU A 120 -9.33 7.36 -7.75
C GLU A 120 -8.14 7.85 -8.56
N THR A 121 -7.01 7.15 -8.47
CA THR A 121 -5.80 7.49 -9.24
C THR A 121 -5.99 7.33 -10.75
N SER A 122 -6.91 6.48 -11.19
CA SER A 122 -7.13 6.19 -12.61
C SER A 122 -7.78 7.34 -13.39
N CYS A 123 -8.56 8.21 -12.73
CA CYS A 123 -9.16 9.38 -13.38
C CYS A 123 -8.38 10.67 -13.15
N ALA A 124 -7.21 10.61 -12.52
CA ALA A 124 -6.41 11.78 -12.21
C ALA A 124 -6.04 12.62 -13.44
N GLN A 125 -6.05 12.03 -14.64
CA GLN A 125 -5.75 12.68 -15.92
C GLN A 125 -6.90 12.51 -16.94
N ASP A 126 -8.07 12.04 -16.49
CA ASP A 126 -9.23 11.78 -17.34
C ASP A 126 -10.19 12.97 -17.29
N GLU A 127 -10.07 13.87 -18.28
CA GLU A 127 -10.93 15.04 -18.40
C GLU A 127 -12.40 14.71 -18.69
N ALA A 128 -12.70 13.50 -19.18
CA ALA A 128 -14.08 13.05 -19.37
C ALA A 128 -14.80 12.75 -18.04
N ARG A 129 -14.07 12.73 -16.92
CA ARG A 129 -14.59 12.45 -15.57
C ARG A 129 -14.35 13.65 -14.63
N PRO A 130 -15.04 14.78 -14.81
CA PRO A 130 -14.78 16.01 -14.05
C PRO A 130 -15.14 15.91 -12.55
N THR A 131 -15.95 14.93 -12.13
CA THR A 131 -16.32 14.67 -10.72
C THR A 131 -15.45 13.62 -10.04
N CYS A 132 -14.30 13.28 -10.64
CA CYS A 132 -13.32 12.30 -10.15
C CYS A 132 -12.98 12.49 -8.66
N ASN A 133 -12.93 11.40 -7.90
CA ASN A 133 -12.39 11.42 -6.53
C ASN A 133 -10.86 11.26 -6.57
N GLY A 134 -10.20 12.13 -7.34
CA GLY A 134 -8.80 12.00 -7.69
C GLY A 134 -7.84 12.43 -6.57
N PRO A 135 -6.57 12.00 -6.63
CA PRO A 135 -5.58 12.29 -5.59
C PRO A 135 -5.41 13.79 -5.36
N LEU A 136 -5.37 14.20 -4.09
CA LEU A 136 -5.19 15.60 -3.73
C LEU A 136 -3.76 16.07 -4.06
N PRO A 137 -3.61 17.31 -4.56
CA PRO A 137 -2.37 17.80 -5.18
C PRO A 137 -1.25 18.14 -4.17
N GLY A 138 -1.56 18.27 -2.88
CA GLY A 138 -0.57 18.70 -1.89
C GLY A 138 -1.05 18.61 -0.44
N PRO A 139 -0.32 19.22 0.51
CA PRO A 139 -0.63 19.12 1.94
C PRO A 139 -1.93 19.82 2.37
N GLY A 140 -2.55 20.64 1.51
CA GLY A 140 -3.68 21.49 1.90
C GLY A 140 -3.22 22.75 2.67
N PRO A 141 -4.01 23.25 3.64
CA PRO A 141 -5.17 22.58 4.26
C PRO A 141 -6.44 22.58 3.38
N TYR A 142 -7.24 21.53 3.56
CA TYR A 142 -8.52 21.33 2.87
C TYR A 142 -9.70 21.45 3.85
N ARG A 143 -10.86 21.86 3.36
CA ARG A 143 -12.14 21.77 4.07
C ARG A 143 -13.14 21.01 3.22
N VAL A 144 -14.06 20.34 3.90
CA VAL A 144 -15.12 19.59 3.23
C VAL A 144 -16.49 19.87 3.83
N LYS A 145 -17.51 19.69 3.01
CA LYS A 145 -18.91 19.59 3.44
C LYS A 145 -19.68 18.66 2.51
N PHE A 146 -20.83 18.18 2.95
CA PHE A 146 -21.76 17.46 2.09
C PHE A 146 -22.87 18.39 1.61
N LEU A 147 -23.26 18.22 0.36
CA LEU A 147 -24.34 18.95 -0.30
C LEU A 147 -25.31 17.93 -0.90
N ALA A 148 -26.59 18.03 -0.57
CA ALA A 148 -27.65 17.23 -1.17
C ALA A 148 -28.28 18.01 -2.33
N LEU A 149 -28.25 17.42 -3.52
CA LEU A 149 -28.79 17.99 -4.76
C LEU A 149 -29.97 17.15 -5.24
N GLN A 150 -31.13 17.77 -5.46
CA GLN A 150 -32.24 17.14 -6.15
C GLN A 150 -32.20 17.57 -7.62
N GLY A 151 -31.56 16.75 -8.47
CA GLY A 151 -31.14 17.17 -9.79
C GLY A 151 -30.00 18.18 -9.68
N SER A 152 -30.21 19.42 -10.15
CA SER A 152 -29.22 20.51 -10.01
C SER A 152 -29.53 21.45 -8.84
N GLU A 153 -30.66 21.29 -8.16
CA GLU A 153 -31.10 22.21 -7.11
C GLU A 153 -30.55 21.77 -5.74
N PRO A 154 -29.83 22.64 -5.01
CA PRO A 154 -29.39 22.33 -3.67
C PRO A 154 -30.55 22.39 -2.68
N VAL A 155 -30.76 21.28 -1.96
CA VAL A 155 -31.87 21.11 -1.01
C VAL A 155 -31.42 21.03 0.44
N ALA A 156 -30.18 20.60 0.69
CA ALA A 156 -29.59 20.55 2.02
C ALA A 156 -28.06 20.64 2.00
N GLU A 157 -27.46 21.12 3.08
CA GLU A 157 -26.02 21.11 3.26
C GLU A 157 -25.61 20.80 4.70
N THR A 158 -24.37 20.41 4.91
CA THR A 158 -23.76 20.28 6.24
C THR A 158 -22.85 21.47 6.54
N ALA A 159 -22.51 21.66 7.81
CA ALA A 159 -21.43 22.57 8.17
C ALA A 159 -20.10 22.12 7.53
N TRP A 160 -19.18 23.07 7.34
CA TRP A 160 -17.82 22.79 6.91
C TRP A 160 -17.01 22.10 8.01
N SER A 161 -16.15 21.17 7.62
CA SER A 161 -15.20 20.53 8.53
C SER A 161 -14.19 21.52 9.11
N ALA A 162 -13.49 21.08 10.17
CA ALA A 162 -12.21 21.67 10.53
C ALA A 162 -11.20 21.53 9.37
N PRO A 163 -10.15 22.37 9.29
CA PRO A 163 -9.09 22.23 8.30
C PRO A 163 -8.40 20.86 8.39
N ILE A 164 -8.19 20.22 7.25
CA ILE A 164 -7.56 18.90 7.11
C ILE A 164 -6.22 19.09 6.40
N THR A 165 -5.12 18.77 7.09
CA THR A 165 -3.76 18.82 6.53
C THR A 165 -3.28 17.41 6.20
N LEU A 166 -2.76 17.24 5.00
CA LEU A 166 -2.18 15.99 4.52
C LEU A 166 -0.70 15.87 4.90
N ARG A 167 -0.18 14.63 4.83
CA ARG A 167 1.23 14.37 5.15
C ARG A 167 2.12 14.85 4.00
N THR A 168 3.18 15.59 4.29
CA THR A 168 4.15 15.94 3.25
C THR A 168 5.01 14.72 2.89
N ALA A 169 5.02 14.34 1.61
CA ALA A 169 5.96 13.33 1.12
C ALA A 169 7.40 13.89 1.19
N LYS A 170 8.34 13.09 1.70
CA LYS A 170 9.77 13.43 1.61
C LYS A 170 10.22 13.25 0.16
N SER A 171 11.05 14.17 -0.34
CA SER A 171 11.67 14.01 -1.65
C SER A 171 12.50 12.72 -1.66
N PRO A 172 12.44 11.90 -2.73
CA PRO A 172 13.32 10.76 -2.87
C PRO A 172 14.81 11.12 -2.74
N SER A 173 15.19 12.33 -3.18
CA SER A 173 16.56 12.85 -3.08
C SER A 173 16.99 13.25 -1.66
N SER A 174 16.05 13.44 -0.74
CA SER A 174 16.34 13.69 0.68
C SER A 174 16.27 12.43 1.55
N ILE A 175 15.95 11.28 0.94
CA ILE A 175 16.12 9.98 1.60
C ILE A 175 17.61 9.69 1.59
N SER A 176 18.25 9.87 2.74
CA SER A 176 19.64 9.44 2.95
C SER A 176 19.74 7.93 2.72
N THR A 177 20.25 7.53 1.57
CA THR A 177 20.62 6.13 1.29
C THR A 177 21.87 5.70 2.06
N THR A 178 22.47 6.61 2.83
CA THR A 178 23.68 6.39 3.63
C THR A 178 23.44 5.62 4.93
N GLU A 179 22.19 5.26 5.25
CA GLU A 179 21.92 4.10 6.11
C GLU A 179 21.86 2.84 5.24
N SER A 180 23.00 2.49 4.63
CA SER A 180 23.26 1.12 4.19
C SER A 180 23.56 0.22 5.40
N GLY A 181 22.79 0.37 6.48
CA GLY A 181 22.67 -0.68 7.47
C GLY A 181 22.01 -1.83 6.75
N HIS A 182 22.76 -2.90 6.50
CA HIS A 182 22.21 -4.12 5.92
C HIS A 182 20.86 -4.41 6.58
N SER A 183 19.79 -4.33 5.80
CA SER A 183 18.43 -4.57 6.29
C SER A 183 18.48 -5.82 7.16
N ALA A 184 17.92 -5.76 8.38
CA ALA A 184 17.91 -6.91 9.27
C ALA A 184 17.40 -8.18 8.55
N GLY A 185 16.51 -8.00 7.56
CA GLY A 185 16.08 -9.07 6.65
C GLY A 185 17.19 -9.63 5.76
N MET A 186 18.06 -8.79 5.19
CA MET A 186 19.22 -9.25 4.41
C MET A 186 20.20 -10.04 5.29
N ILE A 187 20.49 -9.56 6.51
CA ILE A 187 21.34 -10.29 7.47
C ILE A 187 20.68 -11.62 7.84
N ALA A 188 19.39 -11.63 8.17
CA ALA A 188 18.67 -12.86 8.51
C ALA A 188 18.69 -13.88 7.35
N ILE A 189 18.44 -13.42 6.11
CA ILE A 189 18.44 -14.28 4.92
C ILE A 189 19.84 -14.87 4.67
N THR A 190 20.89 -14.05 4.70
CA THR A 190 22.26 -14.55 4.47
C THR A 190 22.70 -15.52 5.57
N THR A 191 22.32 -15.26 6.82
CA THR A 191 22.62 -16.15 7.95
C THR A 191 21.89 -17.50 7.81
N ILE A 192 20.59 -17.48 7.50
CA ILE A 192 19.80 -18.70 7.27
C ILE A 192 20.38 -19.50 6.10
N LEU A 193 20.66 -18.84 4.98
CA LEU A 193 21.18 -19.50 3.79
C LEU A 193 22.58 -20.09 4.04
N SER A 194 23.42 -19.38 4.79
CA SER A 194 24.75 -19.88 5.19
C SER A 194 24.66 -21.12 6.09
N ILE A 195 23.77 -21.12 7.08
CA ILE A 195 23.54 -22.26 7.97
C ILE A 195 23.01 -23.47 7.19
N LEU A 196 21.98 -23.27 6.35
CA LEU A 196 21.40 -24.34 5.54
C LEU A 196 22.43 -24.93 4.56
N PHE A 197 23.25 -24.08 3.95
CA PHE A 197 24.32 -24.52 3.07
C PHE A 197 25.39 -25.34 3.82
N ALA A 198 25.80 -24.90 5.01
CA ALA A 198 26.74 -25.65 5.84
C ALA A 198 26.19 -27.02 6.26
N ILE A 199 24.89 -27.10 6.63
CA ILE A 199 24.22 -28.37 6.96
C ILE A 199 24.19 -29.30 5.75
N LEU A 200 23.83 -28.79 4.57
CA LEU A 200 23.82 -29.57 3.32
C LEU A 200 25.22 -30.11 2.99
N LEU A 201 26.25 -29.29 3.14
CA LEU A 201 27.63 -29.66 2.84
C LEU A 201 28.17 -30.70 3.85
N ALA A 202 27.85 -30.55 5.13
CA ALA A 202 28.17 -31.55 6.16
C ALA A 202 27.47 -32.89 5.88
N GLY A 203 26.18 -32.86 5.47
CA GLY A 203 25.44 -34.04 5.07
C GLY A 203 26.06 -34.74 3.84
N LEU A 204 26.46 -33.97 2.83
CA LEU A 204 27.16 -34.49 1.65
C LEU A 204 28.48 -35.19 2.04
N VAL A 205 29.30 -34.54 2.87
CA VAL A 205 30.58 -35.11 3.35
C VAL A 205 30.35 -36.38 4.15
N ALA A 206 29.37 -36.37 5.06
CA ALA A 206 29.00 -37.57 5.82
C ALA A 206 28.62 -38.72 4.87
N MET A 207 27.73 -38.47 3.91
CA MET A 207 27.32 -39.48 2.92
C MET A 207 28.52 -40.04 2.13
N LEU A 208 29.44 -39.20 1.68
CA LEU A 208 30.64 -39.64 0.96
C LEU A 208 31.58 -40.50 1.83
N VAL A 209 31.76 -40.14 3.09
CA VAL A 209 32.60 -40.89 4.04
C VAL A 209 31.95 -42.23 4.40
N PHE A 210 30.66 -42.22 4.75
CA PHE A 210 29.93 -43.45 5.13
C PHE A 210 29.80 -44.40 3.92
N TRP A 211 29.45 -43.89 2.74
CA TRP A 211 29.39 -44.71 1.51
C TRP A 211 30.77 -45.22 1.09
N GLY A 212 31.80 -44.37 1.16
CA GLY A 212 33.19 -44.78 0.87
C GLY A 212 33.69 -45.85 1.84
N SER A 213 33.28 -45.79 3.11
CA SER A 213 33.64 -46.78 4.13
C SER A 213 32.95 -48.13 3.94
N GLU A 214 31.71 -48.18 3.43
CA GLU A 214 31.06 -49.46 3.10
C GLU A 214 31.63 -50.10 1.82
N SER A 215 32.06 -49.28 0.85
CA SER A 215 32.71 -49.77 -0.37
C SER A 215 34.16 -50.27 -0.12
N CYS A 216 34.83 -49.76 0.91
CA CYS A 216 36.16 -50.23 1.34
C CYS A 216 36.14 -51.15 2.58
N GLY A 217 34.95 -51.42 3.15
CA GLY A 217 34.72 -52.19 4.36
C GLY A 217 34.39 -53.67 4.13
N GLY A 218 34.63 -54.18 2.90
CA GLY A 218 34.79 -55.62 2.64
C GLY A 218 36.03 -56.14 3.36
N SER A 219 35.85 -56.46 4.63
CA SER A 219 36.83 -56.86 5.65
C SER A 219 37.90 -57.85 5.18
N GLY A 220 39.17 -57.48 5.39
CA GLY A 220 40.29 -58.40 5.46
C GLY A 220 40.28 -59.22 6.75
N THR A 221 40.42 -60.54 6.64
CA THR A 221 40.93 -61.40 7.71
C THR A 221 42.45 -61.38 7.66
N PHE A 222 43.08 -60.73 8.64
CA PHE A 222 44.53 -60.73 8.83
C PHE A 222 44.99 -62.11 9.33
N THR A 223 45.46 -62.96 8.42
CA THR A 223 46.27 -64.14 8.77
C THR A 223 47.73 -63.72 8.94
N LYS A 224 48.25 -63.98 10.14
CA LYS A 224 49.66 -64.05 10.58
C LYS A 224 50.67 -64.15 9.42
N PRO A 225 51.72 -63.29 9.35
CA PRO A 225 52.76 -63.47 8.35
C PRO A 225 53.55 -64.75 8.67
N GLU A 226 53.53 -65.69 7.74
CA GLU A 226 54.37 -66.88 7.79
C GLU A 226 55.83 -66.45 7.54
N SER A 227 56.73 -66.90 8.42
CA SER A 227 58.15 -66.60 8.34
C SER A 227 58.77 -67.17 7.06
N VAL A 228 59.12 -66.32 6.10
CA VAL A 228 59.87 -66.71 4.91
C VAL A 228 61.31 -67.05 5.32
N THR A 229 61.67 -68.33 5.21
CA THR A 229 63.04 -68.79 5.37
C THR A 229 63.88 -68.37 4.16
N VAL A 230 64.82 -67.45 4.40
CA VAL A 230 65.79 -67.01 3.39
C VAL A 230 66.77 -68.16 3.10
N ARG A 231 66.71 -68.72 1.89
CA ARG A 231 67.66 -69.74 1.41
C ARG A 231 68.97 -69.04 1.01
N ARG A 232 70.01 -69.15 1.85
CA ARG A 232 71.37 -68.71 1.51
C ARG A 232 71.95 -69.60 0.41
N TYR A 233 72.36 -69.01 -0.71
CA TYR A 233 73.19 -69.67 -1.71
C TYR A 233 74.66 -69.42 -1.38
N ASN A 234 75.45 -70.50 -1.25
CA ASN A 234 76.90 -70.45 -1.11
C ASN A 234 77.52 -70.40 -2.51
N THR A 235 78.29 -69.35 -2.80
CA THR A 235 79.14 -69.26 -3.99
C THR A 235 80.38 -70.12 -3.79
N HIS A 236 80.55 -71.17 -4.59
CA HIS A 236 81.79 -71.94 -4.61
C HIS A 236 82.88 -71.14 -5.33
N HIS A 237 83.96 -70.85 -4.61
CA HIS A 237 85.21 -70.30 -5.15
C HIS A 237 85.84 -71.31 -6.13
N VAL A 238 86.13 -70.87 -7.36
CA VAL A 238 87.05 -71.55 -8.26
C VAL A 238 88.46 -71.02 -7.96
N TYR A 239 89.34 -71.90 -7.51
CA TYR A 239 90.77 -71.63 -7.39
C TYR A 239 91.43 -71.80 -8.76
N ASP A 240 92.15 -70.77 -9.19
CA ASP A 240 93.20 -70.89 -10.20
C ASP A 240 94.40 -71.63 -9.59
N GLN A 241 94.90 -72.66 -10.30
CA GLN A 241 96.22 -73.26 -10.06
C GLN A 241 96.93 -73.55 -11.39
N PRO A 242 98.28 -73.57 -11.40
CA PRO A 242 99.08 -72.90 -12.42
C PRO A 242 99.66 -73.85 -13.47
N ALA A 243 100.24 -73.22 -14.49
CA ALA A 243 100.87 -73.82 -15.67
C ALA A 243 101.93 -74.89 -15.38
N ALA A 244 101.94 -75.92 -16.22
CA ALA A 244 103.12 -76.75 -16.48
C ALA A 244 103.52 -76.61 -17.95
N ARG A 245 104.77 -76.18 -18.16
CA ARG A 245 105.50 -76.27 -19.42
C ARG A 245 106.07 -77.68 -19.57
N LEU A 246 106.02 -78.22 -20.79
CA LEU A 246 107.16 -78.76 -21.56
C LEU A 246 106.69 -79.11 -22.97
#